data_AF-A0AA96M3U4-F1
#
_entry.id   AF-A0AA96M3U4-F1
#
_cell.length_a   1.000
_cell.length_b   1.000
_cell.length_c   1.000
_cell.angle_alpha   90.00
_cell.angle_beta   90.00
_cell.angle_gamma   90.00
#
_symmetry.space_group_name_H-M   'P 1'
#
loop_
_entity.id
_entity.type
_entity.pdbx_description
1 polymer ?
#
loop_
_entity_poly.entity_id
_entity_poly.type
_entity_poly.pdbx_seq_one_letter_code
_entity_poly.pdbx_strand_id
1 'polypeptide(L)'
;MSEQTHPLWNQFIRVVQEEVKPALGCTEPVSLALACAIAAEQLPGDVTQIEAWVSPNLMKNGLGVTVPGTGMVGLPIAAALGAIGGNAQAGLEVLKDATTDALARAKAMLNAGLVQVKLQEPCDEILYSRACVFAGDASAMVTIAGGHTRVVEVVCQGETRFRLDDRQAEVNNDPLAVLSNTTLSQILEFVEQVPFDAIRFILDAGRLNDALSREGLGGNWGLHIGATLNKQRTRGWMAQDLGSDIVIRTSAASDARMGGATLPAMSNSGSGNQGITATMPVVVVAEHVQADDERLARALMLSHLSAIYIHYQLPRLSALCAATTAAMGAAAGMAWLMGGSYQTISMAIGSMIGDVSGMICDGASNSCAMKVSTSVSSAWKAVMMALDDTAVTGNEGIVAHDVEHSIANLCALACRSMQATDRQIIEIMASKV
;
A
#
# COMPACT_ATOMS: atom_id res chain seq x y z
N MET A 1 5.51 11.94 -36.73
CA MET A 1 6.80 11.38 -36.27
C MET A 1 6.61 11.06 -34.82
N SER A 2 6.61 9.77 -34.43
CA SER A 2 6.42 9.39 -33.03
C SER A 2 7.58 9.94 -32.20
N GLU A 3 7.29 10.83 -31.26
CA GLU A 3 8.26 11.28 -30.26
C GLU A 3 8.79 10.03 -29.53
N GLN A 4 10.07 9.73 -29.73
CA GLN A 4 10.75 8.71 -28.96
C GLN A 4 10.87 9.25 -27.53
N THR A 5 9.97 8.84 -26.64
CA THR A 5 10.09 9.08 -25.21
C THR A 5 11.47 8.59 -24.74
N HIS A 6 12.18 9.45 -24.01
CA HIS A 6 13.49 9.15 -23.42
C HIS A 6 13.45 7.76 -22.72
N PRO A 7 14.42 6.84 -22.96
CA PRO A 7 14.34 5.46 -22.46
C PRO A 7 14.07 5.33 -20.96
N LEU A 8 14.63 6.24 -20.15
CA LEU A 8 14.40 6.33 -18.70
C LEU A 8 12.93 6.63 -18.36
N TRP A 9 12.27 7.50 -19.12
CA TRP A 9 10.88 7.91 -18.87
C TRP A 9 9.90 6.76 -19.11
N ASN A 10 10.17 5.94 -20.13
CA ASN A 10 9.38 4.72 -20.36
C ASN A 10 9.53 3.72 -19.20
N GLN A 11 10.70 3.68 -18.54
CA GLN A 11 10.89 2.85 -17.34
C GLN A 11 10.12 3.42 -16.14
N PHE A 12 10.14 4.74 -15.92
CA PHE A 12 9.32 5.38 -14.88
C PHE A 12 7.82 5.15 -15.05
N ILE A 13 7.31 5.24 -16.29
CA ILE A 13 5.91 4.92 -16.57
C ILE A 13 5.60 3.48 -16.19
N ARG A 14 6.47 2.52 -16.54
CA ARG A 14 6.31 1.11 -16.18
C ARG A 14 6.34 0.88 -14.68
N VAL A 15 7.23 1.56 -13.95
CA VAL A 15 7.28 1.52 -12.48
C VAL A 15 5.94 1.92 -11.88
N VAL A 16 5.39 3.06 -12.32
CA VAL A 16 4.11 3.55 -11.80
C VAL A 16 2.97 2.59 -12.18
N GLN A 17 2.93 2.09 -13.41
CA GLN A 17 1.93 1.11 -13.84
C GLN A 17 2.00 -0.21 -13.05
N GLU A 18 3.18 -0.61 -12.60
CA GLU A 18 3.37 -1.83 -11.81
C GLU A 18 2.93 -1.65 -10.35
N GLU A 19 3.26 -0.51 -9.74
CA GLU A 19 3.08 -0.27 -8.30
C GLU A 19 1.76 0.46 -7.95
N VAL A 20 1.15 1.14 -8.93
CA VAL A 20 -0.09 1.92 -8.78
C VAL A 20 -1.24 1.21 -9.51
N LYS A 21 -1.85 0.25 -8.81
CA LYS A 21 -2.93 -0.60 -9.33
C LYS A 21 -4.13 -0.58 -8.38
N PRO A 22 -5.36 -0.84 -8.88
CA PRO A 22 -6.50 -1.05 -8.01
C PRO A 22 -6.28 -2.23 -7.07
N ALA A 23 -6.60 -2.07 -5.79
CA ALA A 23 -6.53 -3.12 -4.78
C ALA A 23 -7.77 -3.07 -3.87
N LEU A 24 -8.37 -4.25 -3.61
CA LEU A 24 -9.51 -4.40 -2.71
C LEU A 24 -9.03 -4.88 -1.34
N GLY A 25 -9.15 -4.04 -0.31
CA GLY A 25 -8.67 -4.35 1.04
C GLY A 25 -7.14 -4.27 1.20
N CYS A 26 -6.61 -4.96 2.21
CA CYS A 26 -5.16 -5.11 2.41
C CYS A 26 -4.61 -6.27 1.58
N THR A 27 -3.41 -6.09 1.03
CA THR A 27 -2.82 -7.03 0.08
C THR A 27 -2.28 -8.29 0.75
N GLU A 28 -1.94 -8.24 2.03
CA GLU A 28 -1.47 -9.40 2.79
C GLU A 28 -2.53 -10.49 2.98
N PRO A 29 -3.75 -10.20 3.50
CA PRO A 29 -4.82 -11.21 3.53
C PRO A 29 -5.27 -11.62 2.12
N VAL A 30 -5.24 -10.71 1.15
CA VAL A 30 -5.54 -11.01 -0.25
C VAL A 30 -4.52 -11.96 -0.88
N SER A 31 -3.24 -11.86 -0.53
CA SER A 31 -2.20 -12.78 -1.00
C SER A 31 -2.48 -14.20 -0.52
N LEU A 32 -2.84 -14.38 0.76
CA LEU A 32 -3.24 -15.69 1.28
C LEU A 32 -4.54 -16.18 0.64
N ALA A 33 -5.54 -15.30 0.46
CA ALA A 33 -6.79 -15.63 -0.23
C ALA A 33 -6.53 -16.10 -1.68
N LEU A 34 -5.59 -15.46 -2.38
CA LEU A 34 -5.17 -15.83 -3.72
C LEU A 34 -4.50 -17.21 -3.75
N ALA A 35 -3.58 -17.50 -2.81
CA ALA A 35 -3.00 -18.84 -2.68
C ALA A 35 -4.09 -19.91 -2.46
N CYS A 36 -5.07 -19.63 -1.60
CA CYS A 36 -6.21 -20.50 -1.36
C CYS A 36 -7.10 -20.69 -2.60
N ALA A 37 -7.39 -19.62 -3.35
CA ALA A 37 -8.21 -19.69 -4.56
C ALA A 37 -7.52 -20.53 -5.66
N ILE A 38 -6.22 -20.31 -5.88
CA ILE A 38 -5.44 -21.08 -6.85
C ILE A 38 -5.38 -22.55 -6.44
N ALA A 39 -5.19 -22.85 -5.16
CA ALA A 39 -5.17 -24.22 -4.65
C ALA A 39 -6.53 -24.92 -4.84
N ALA A 40 -7.62 -24.24 -4.51
CA ALA A 40 -8.97 -24.78 -4.67
C ALA A 40 -9.32 -25.08 -6.14
N GLU A 41 -8.87 -24.26 -7.10
CA GLU A 41 -9.07 -24.48 -8.54
C GLU A 41 -8.42 -25.78 -9.05
N GLN A 42 -7.41 -26.30 -8.34
CA GLN A 42 -6.76 -27.58 -8.69
C GLN A 42 -7.52 -28.82 -8.19
N LEU A 43 -8.59 -28.65 -7.41
CA LEU A 43 -9.29 -29.75 -6.74
C LEU A 43 -10.59 -30.12 -7.48
N PRO A 44 -10.98 -31.41 -7.46
CA PRO A 44 -12.15 -31.88 -8.20
C PRO A 44 -13.50 -31.69 -7.46
N GLY A 45 -13.51 -31.10 -6.26
CA GLY A 45 -14.70 -31.03 -5.41
C GLY A 45 -14.65 -29.91 -4.39
N ASP A 46 -15.66 -29.88 -3.52
CA ASP A 46 -15.81 -28.85 -2.49
C ASP A 46 -14.68 -28.89 -1.46
N VAL A 47 -14.23 -27.71 -1.05
CA VAL A 47 -13.20 -27.54 -0.04
C VAL A 47 -13.70 -28.03 1.32
N THR A 48 -12.94 -28.92 1.96
CA THR A 48 -13.26 -29.51 3.26
C THR A 48 -12.37 -28.99 4.39
N GLN A 49 -11.13 -28.58 4.10
CA GLN A 49 -10.18 -28.07 5.09
C GLN A 49 -9.14 -27.16 4.45
N ILE A 50 -8.60 -26.22 5.23
CA ILE A 50 -7.53 -25.32 4.83
C ILE A 50 -6.46 -25.29 5.93
N GLU A 51 -5.21 -25.51 5.53
CA GLU A 51 -4.03 -25.27 6.35
C GLU A 51 -3.12 -24.26 5.67
N ALA A 52 -2.79 -23.17 6.35
CA ALA A 52 -1.99 -22.10 5.81
C ALA A 52 -0.79 -21.76 6.71
N TRP A 53 0.29 -21.33 6.08
CA TRP A 53 1.49 -20.82 6.72
C TRP A 53 1.87 -19.49 6.11
N VAL A 54 2.21 -18.51 6.94
CA VAL A 54 2.58 -17.16 6.48
C VAL A 54 3.85 -16.67 7.15
N SER A 55 4.57 -15.75 6.51
CA SER A 55 5.71 -15.07 7.15
C SER A 55 5.27 -14.26 8.37
N PRO A 56 6.17 -13.99 9.32
CA PRO A 56 5.87 -13.15 10.48
C PRO A 56 5.34 -11.75 10.10
N ASN A 57 5.90 -11.12 9.06
CA ASN A 57 5.44 -9.82 8.57
C ASN A 57 4.05 -9.88 7.93
N LEU A 58 3.74 -10.93 7.17
CA LEU A 58 2.41 -11.11 6.60
C LEU A 58 1.39 -11.37 7.72
N MET A 59 1.74 -12.20 8.71
CA MET A 59 0.92 -12.40 9.91
C MET A 59 0.60 -11.08 10.60
N LYS A 60 1.63 -10.27 10.91
CA LYS A 60 1.50 -8.94 11.52
C LYS A 60 0.49 -8.06 10.76
N ASN A 61 0.64 -7.98 9.44
CA ASN A 61 -0.20 -7.12 8.61
C ASN A 61 -1.59 -7.71 8.31
N GLY A 62 -1.76 -9.03 8.39
CA GLY A 62 -3.00 -9.72 8.07
C GLY A 62 -3.92 -9.98 9.27
N LEU A 63 -3.41 -9.90 10.51
CA LEU A 63 -4.17 -10.35 11.70
C LEU A 63 -5.31 -9.39 12.09
N GLY A 64 -5.05 -8.08 12.08
CA GLY A 64 -5.95 -7.07 12.63
C GLY A 64 -6.85 -6.35 11.61
N VAL A 65 -6.84 -6.79 10.36
CA VAL A 65 -7.46 -6.07 9.25
C VAL A 65 -8.80 -6.66 8.84
N THR A 66 -9.75 -5.78 8.55
CA THR A 66 -11.06 -6.15 7.99
C THR A 66 -10.90 -6.71 6.58
N VAL A 67 -11.51 -7.88 6.33
CA VAL A 67 -11.57 -8.45 4.97
C VAL A 67 -12.80 -7.89 4.25
N PRO A 68 -12.64 -7.23 3.08
CA PRO A 68 -13.73 -6.53 2.38
C PRO A 68 -14.99 -7.38 2.20
N GLY A 69 -16.15 -6.79 2.45
CA GLY A 69 -17.46 -7.46 2.28
C GLY A 69 -17.79 -8.55 3.30
N THR A 70 -16.86 -8.93 4.20
CA THR A 70 -17.08 -10.05 5.13
C THR A 70 -17.67 -9.63 6.48
N GLY A 71 -17.38 -8.39 6.90
CA GLY A 71 -17.62 -7.89 8.26
C GLY A 71 -16.75 -8.56 9.33
N MET A 72 -15.70 -9.29 8.93
CA MET A 72 -14.79 -10.01 9.80
C MET A 72 -13.35 -9.54 9.59
N VAL A 73 -12.49 -9.83 10.58
CA VAL A 73 -11.07 -9.48 10.56
C VAL A 73 -10.21 -10.73 10.47
N GLY A 74 -9.04 -10.59 9.84
CA GLY A 74 -7.96 -11.57 9.94
C GLY A 74 -7.76 -12.51 8.75
N LEU A 75 -6.60 -13.18 8.76
CA LEU A 75 -6.20 -14.17 7.75
C LEU A 75 -7.14 -15.38 7.61
N PRO A 76 -7.73 -15.95 8.67
CA PRO A 76 -8.56 -17.14 8.52
C PRO A 76 -9.78 -16.91 7.61
N ILE A 77 -10.49 -15.79 7.75
CA ILE A 77 -11.64 -15.49 6.89
C ILE A 77 -11.21 -15.17 5.45
N ALA A 78 -10.04 -14.54 5.26
CA ALA A 78 -9.50 -14.32 3.92
C ALA A 78 -9.18 -15.66 3.22
N ALA A 79 -8.52 -16.58 3.91
CA ALA A 79 -8.20 -17.92 3.40
C ALA A 79 -9.47 -18.71 3.03
N ALA A 80 -10.44 -18.75 3.95
CA ALA A 80 -11.71 -19.46 3.75
C ALA A 80 -12.49 -18.90 2.55
N LEU A 81 -12.66 -17.57 2.49
CA LEU A 81 -13.39 -16.94 1.40
C LEU A 81 -12.66 -17.08 0.06
N GLY A 82 -11.33 -16.97 0.06
CA GLY A 82 -10.49 -17.18 -1.12
C GLY A 82 -10.67 -18.59 -1.69
N ALA A 83 -10.63 -19.63 -0.86
CA ALA A 83 -10.82 -21.02 -1.31
C ALA A 83 -12.23 -21.32 -1.83
N ILE A 84 -13.27 -20.69 -1.25
CA ILE A 84 -14.67 -21.03 -1.52
C ILE A 84 -15.29 -20.19 -2.65
N GLY A 85 -14.87 -18.93 -2.78
CA GLY A 85 -15.48 -17.97 -3.70
C GLY A 85 -14.51 -16.96 -4.29
N GLY A 86 -13.20 -17.18 -4.18
CA GLY A 86 -12.19 -16.33 -4.80
C GLY A 86 -11.99 -16.63 -6.28
N ASN A 87 -11.66 -15.60 -7.06
CA ASN A 87 -11.26 -15.71 -8.46
C ASN A 87 -9.72 -15.81 -8.57
N ALA A 88 -9.20 -17.02 -8.83
CA ALA A 88 -7.77 -17.32 -8.91
C ALA A 88 -7.00 -16.47 -9.95
N GLN A 89 -7.68 -15.90 -10.94
CA GLN A 89 -7.08 -15.09 -12.02
C GLN A 89 -7.15 -13.58 -11.76
N ALA A 90 -7.82 -13.14 -10.68
CA ALA A 90 -8.06 -11.71 -10.42
C ALA A 90 -6.94 -11.02 -9.60
N GLY A 91 -5.84 -11.71 -9.28
CA GLY A 91 -4.71 -11.12 -8.56
C GLY A 91 -5.11 -10.47 -7.23
N LEU A 92 -4.87 -9.17 -7.08
CA LEU A 92 -5.24 -8.41 -5.87
C LEU A 92 -6.75 -8.11 -5.73
N GLU A 93 -7.55 -8.47 -6.73
CA GLU A 93 -9.02 -8.39 -6.70
C GLU A 93 -9.68 -9.78 -6.51
N VAL A 94 -8.94 -10.80 -6.02
CA VAL A 94 -9.43 -12.19 -5.83
C VAL A 94 -10.79 -12.31 -5.12
N LEU A 95 -11.14 -11.38 -4.23
CA LEU A 95 -12.38 -11.40 -3.45
C LEU A 95 -13.52 -10.55 -4.04
N LYS A 96 -13.31 -9.87 -5.17
CA LYS A 96 -14.25 -8.90 -5.75
C LYS A 96 -15.62 -9.50 -6.08
N ASP A 97 -15.62 -10.72 -6.61
CA ASP A 97 -16.82 -11.41 -7.09
C ASP A 97 -17.37 -12.42 -6.07
N ALA A 98 -16.87 -12.39 -4.83
CA ALA A 98 -17.28 -13.32 -3.78
C ALA A 98 -18.77 -13.12 -3.41
N THR A 99 -19.53 -14.20 -3.46
CA THR A 99 -20.99 -14.17 -3.22
C THR A 99 -21.33 -14.25 -1.72
N THR A 100 -22.55 -13.85 -1.38
CA THR A 100 -23.09 -13.99 0.00
C THR A 100 -23.17 -15.46 0.44
N ASP A 101 -23.40 -16.38 -0.50
CA ASP A 101 -23.37 -17.83 -0.21
C ASP A 101 -21.94 -18.30 0.10
N ALA A 102 -20.96 -17.91 -0.73
CA ALA A 102 -19.56 -18.22 -0.48
C ALA A 102 -19.11 -17.69 0.89
N LEU A 103 -19.53 -16.48 1.26
CA LEU A 103 -19.27 -15.91 2.58
C LEU A 103 -19.92 -16.72 3.72
N ALA A 104 -21.17 -17.17 3.55
CA ALA A 104 -21.85 -17.99 4.55
C ALA A 104 -21.13 -19.33 4.74
N ARG A 105 -20.71 -19.98 3.65
CA ARG A 105 -19.92 -21.23 3.69
C ARG A 105 -18.54 -21.03 4.32
N ALA A 106 -17.85 -19.94 4.00
CA ALA A 106 -16.58 -19.58 4.62
C ALA A 106 -16.72 -19.39 6.13
N LYS A 107 -17.76 -18.67 6.58
CA LYS A 107 -18.07 -18.50 8.02
C LYS A 107 -18.37 -19.83 8.71
N ALA A 108 -19.12 -20.72 8.06
CA ALA A 108 -19.41 -22.05 8.59
C ALA A 108 -18.12 -22.90 8.74
N MET A 109 -17.23 -22.85 7.75
CA MET A 109 -15.94 -23.56 7.79
C MET A 109 -15.04 -23.08 8.93
N LEU A 110 -15.00 -21.76 9.18
CA LEU A 110 -14.29 -21.20 10.34
C LEU A 110 -14.86 -21.69 11.67
N ASN A 111 -16.18 -21.63 11.83
CA ASN A 111 -16.86 -22.06 13.06
C ASN A 111 -16.67 -23.56 13.35
N ALA A 112 -16.47 -24.36 12.30
CA ALA A 112 -16.16 -25.79 12.42
C ALA A 112 -14.68 -26.08 12.73
N GLY A 113 -13.81 -25.06 12.82
CA GLY A 113 -12.38 -25.24 13.10
C GLY A 113 -11.59 -25.83 11.93
N LEU A 114 -12.11 -25.73 10.70
CA LEU A 114 -11.53 -26.35 9.50
C LEU A 114 -10.51 -25.46 8.77
N VAL A 115 -10.16 -24.31 9.36
CA VAL A 115 -9.17 -23.38 8.82
C VAL A 115 -8.13 -23.10 9.88
N GLN A 116 -6.87 -23.38 9.56
CA GLN A 116 -5.73 -23.07 10.42
C GLN A 116 -4.75 -22.17 9.68
N VAL A 117 -4.34 -21.07 10.30
CA VAL A 117 -3.28 -20.20 9.80
C VAL A 117 -2.17 -20.17 10.84
N LYS A 118 -0.96 -20.55 10.45
CA LYS A 118 0.22 -20.70 11.31
C LYS A 118 1.35 -19.80 10.82
N LEU A 119 2.31 -19.53 11.70
CA LEU A 119 3.59 -18.96 11.27
C LEU A 119 4.40 -20.03 10.52
N GLN A 120 5.05 -19.61 9.44
CA GLN A 120 6.10 -20.40 8.81
C GLN A 120 7.38 -20.25 9.63
N GLU A 121 7.93 -21.36 10.14
CA GLU A 121 9.16 -21.36 10.93
C GLU A 121 10.07 -22.53 10.52
N PRO A 122 11.35 -22.28 10.16
CA PRO A 122 11.93 -20.96 9.87
C PRO A 122 11.31 -20.33 8.60
N CYS A 123 11.42 -19.01 8.47
CA CYS A 123 10.99 -18.25 7.29
C CYS A 123 11.93 -17.07 7.04
N ASP A 124 12.72 -17.16 5.98
CA ASP A 124 13.64 -16.09 5.58
C ASP A 124 12.97 -15.07 4.64
N GLU A 125 11.81 -15.43 4.07
CA GLU A 125 11.04 -14.59 3.17
C GLU A 125 10.20 -13.56 3.95
N ILE A 126 10.41 -12.27 3.65
CA ILE A 126 9.62 -11.18 4.25
C ILE A 126 8.14 -11.34 3.92
N LEU A 127 7.82 -11.68 2.68
CA LEU A 127 6.45 -11.91 2.22
C LEU A 127 6.31 -13.35 1.73
N TYR A 128 5.59 -14.16 2.51
CA TYR A 128 5.35 -15.56 2.23
C TYR A 128 3.94 -15.95 2.60
N SER A 129 3.22 -16.60 1.69
CA SER A 129 2.00 -17.33 2.00
C SER A 129 2.02 -18.71 1.34
N ARG A 130 1.70 -19.75 2.10
CA ARG A 130 1.49 -21.10 1.61
C ARG A 130 0.14 -21.59 2.09
N ALA A 131 -0.70 -22.05 1.18
CA ALA A 131 -1.99 -22.62 1.49
C ALA A 131 -2.06 -24.05 0.96
N CYS A 132 -2.37 -24.99 1.84
CA CYS A 132 -2.78 -26.35 1.51
C CYS A 132 -4.29 -26.46 1.69
N VAL A 133 -5.00 -26.74 0.59
CA VAL A 133 -6.45 -26.84 0.55
C VAL A 133 -6.82 -28.29 0.25
N PHE A 134 -7.84 -28.79 0.96
CA PHE A 134 -8.29 -30.17 0.87
C PHE A 134 -9.71 -30.25 0.33
N ALA A 135 -10.00 -31.31 -0.45
CA ALA A 135 -11.33 -31.72 -0.88
C ALA A 135 -11.48 -33.23 -0.65
N GLY A 136 -11.89 -33.62 0.56
CA GLY A 136 -11.83 -35.01 1.00
C GLY A 136 -10.37 -35.48 1.09
N ASP A 137 -10.04 -36.57 0.41
CA ASP A 137 -8.66 -37.12 0.36
C ASP A 137 -7.76 -36.38 -0.63
N ALA A 138 -8.32 -35.49 -1.45
CA ALA A 138 -7.57 -34.72 -2.43
C ALA A 138 -6.95 -33.46 -1.80
N SER A 139 -5.72 -33.11 -2.19
CA SER A 139 -5.06 -31.88 -1.72
C SER A 139 -4.29 -31.16 -2.82
N ALA A 140 -4.25 -29.83 -2.68
CA ALA A 140 -3.48 -28.93 -3.51
C ALA A 140 -2.83 -27.87 -2.62
N MET A 141 -1.57 -27.56 -2.90
CA MET A 141 -0.76 -26.63 -2.15
C MET A 141 -0.16 -25.59 -3.07
N VAL A 142 -0.31 -24.32 -2.71
CA VAL A 142 0.21 -23.18 -3.46
C VAL A 142 1.08 -22.34 -2.54
N THR A 143 2.24 -21.93 -3.04
CA THR A 143 3.16 -21.01 -2.36
C THR A 143 3.31 -19.73 -3.18
N ILE A 144 3.12 -18.59 -2.52
CA ILE A 144 3.37 -17.24 -3.04
C ILE A 144 4.50 -16.62 -2.19
N ALA A 145 5.56 -16.14 -2.85
CA ALA A 145 6.73 -15.57 -2.17
C ALA A 145 7.42 -14.47 -2.99
N GLY A 146 8.00 -13.48 -2.30
CA GLY A 146 8.74 -12.35 -2.90
C GLY A 146 7.87 -11.24 -3.51
N GLY A 147 6.56 -11.46 -3.64
CA GLY A 147 5.55 -10.48 -4.08
C GLY A 147 4.12 -11.00 -3.85
N HIS A 148 3.14 -10.12 -3.70
CA HIS A 148 1.77 -10.47 -3.25
C HIS A 148 1.02 -11.44 -4.17
N THR A 149 1.39 -11.49 -5.45
CA THR A 149 0.79 -12.35 -6.48
C THR A 149 1.79 -13.27 -7.15
N ARG A 150 3.05 -13.33 -6.67
CA ARG A 150 4.13 -14.11 -7.28
C ARG A 150 4.05 -15.58 -6.82
N VAL A 151 3.31 -16.39 -7.57
CA VAL A 151 3.24 -17.84 -7.36
C VAL A 151 4.61 -18.46 -7.65
N VAL A 152 5.19 -19.15 -6.68
CA VAL A 152 6.50 -19.81 -6.80
C VAL A 152 6.38 -21.32 -6.90
N GLU A 153 5.30 -21.91 -6.38
CA GLU A 153 5.10 -23.35 -6.39
C GLU A 153 3.61 -23.72 -6.36
N VAL A 154 3.25 -24.76 -7.11
CA VAL A 154 1.94 -25.45 -7.06
C VAL A 154 2.18 -26.96 -7.01
N VAL A 155 1.66 -27.62 -5.98
CA VAL A 155 1.74 -29.07 -5.76
C VAL A 155 0.32 -29.63 -5.66
N CYS A 156 -0.01 -30.64 -6.45
CA CYS A 156 -1.32 -31.29 -6.43
C CYS A 156 -1.14 -32.79 -6.19
N GLN A 157 -1.82 -33.35 -5.20
CA GLN A 157 -1.69 -34.77 -4.83
C GLN A 157 -0.24 -35.20 -4.55
N GLY A 158 0.57 -34.30 -4.00
CA GLY A 158 2.00 -34.53 -3.77
C GLY A 158 2.89 -34.40 -5.02
N GLU A 159 2.32 -34.17 -6.21
CA GLU A 159 3.08 -33.93 -7.44
C GLU A 159 3.26 -32.43 -7.71
N THR A 160 4.49 -31.96 -7.89
CA THR A 160 4.76 -30.58 -8.31
C THR A 160 4.25 -30.34 -9.74
N ARG A 161 3.20 -29.52 -9.88
CA ARG A 161 2.65 -29.10 -11.18
C ARG A 161 3.37 -27.88 -11.74
N PHE A 162 3.79 -27.00 -10.85
CA PHE A 162 4.53 -25.79 -11.19
C PHE A 162 5.57 -25.52 -10.11
N ARG A 163 6.77 -25.15 -10.53
CA ARG A 163 7.78 -24.54 -9.67
C ARG A 163 8.51 -23.51 -10.51
N LEU A 164 8.60 -22.29 -9.98
CA LEU A 164 9.36 -21.23 -10.60
C LEU A 164 10.86 -21.62 -10.52
N ASP A 165 11.53 -21.79 -11.66
CA ASP A 165 12.96 -22.10 -11.69
C ASP A 165 13.74 -20.80 -11.44
N ASP A 166 14.46 -20.72 -10.32
CA ASP A 166 15.27 -19.55 -9.95
C ASP A 166 16.28 -19.18 -11.06
N ARG A 167 16.71 -20.15 -11.88
CA ARG A 167 17.66 -19.92 -12.99
C ARG A 167 17.06 -19.19 -14.20
N GLN A 168 15.74 -19.11 -14.32
CA GLN A 168 15.08 -18.28 -15.35
C GLN A 168 14.61 -16.92 -14.81
N ALA A 169 14.68 -16.69 -13.49
CA ALA A 169 14.36 -15.42 -12.88
C ALA A 169 15.48 -14.35 -13.03
N GLU A 170 16.67 -14.74 -13.49
CA GLU A 170 17.81 -13.84 -13.75
C GLU A 170 17.75 -13.10 -15.10
N VAL A 171 16.65 -13.16 -15.87
CA VAL A 171 16.43 -12.14 -16.91
C VAL A 171 15.95 -10.88 -16.20
N ASN A 172 16.93 -10.05 -15.86
CA ASN A 172 16.91 -8.73 -15.22
C ASN A 172 15.83 -7.78 -15.79
N ASN A 173 14.56 -8.07 -15.49
CA ASN A 173 13.38 -7.33 -15.96
C ASN A 173 12.55 -6.81 -14.77
N ASP A 174 13.11 -6.71 -13.56
CA ASP A 174 12.47 -6.00 -12.45
C ASP A 174 12.24 -4.54 -12.89
N PRO A 175 10.97 -4.10 -13.08
CA PRO A 175 10.68 -2.75 -13.52
C PRO A 175 11.25 -1.70 -12.55
N LEU A 176 11.40 -2.06 -11.27
CA LEU A 176 11.88 -1.17 -10.21
C LEU A 176 13.40 -1.00 -10.21
N ALA A 177 14.16 -1.86 -10.89
CA ALA A 177 15.63 -1.81 -10.89
C ALA A 177 16.17 -0.45 -11.36
N VAL A 178 15.42 0.27 -12.21
CA VAL A 178 15.75 1.64 -12.65
C VAL A 178 15.91 2.61 -11.47
N LEU A 179 15.16 2.41 -10.39
CA LEU A 179 15.14 3.31 -9.23
C LEU A 179 16.45 3.28 -8.45
N SER A 180 17.23 2.19 -8.55
CA SER A 180 18.53 2.07 -7.86
C SER A 180 19.55 3.13 -8.29
N ASN A 181 19.41 3.69 -9.50
CA ASN A 181 20.28 4.73 -10.05
C ASN A 181 19.50 6.02 -10.41
N THR A 182 18.30 6.17 -9.84
CA THR A 182 17.43 7.34 -10.06
C THR A 182 17.66 8.38 -8.96
N THR A 183 17.54 9.66 -9.32
CA THR A 183 17.47 10.77 -8.37
C THR A 183 16.11 11.45 -8.42
N LEU A 184 15.76 12.14 -7.35
CA LEU A 184 14.55 12.95 -7.26
C LEU A 184 14.51 14.05 -8.35
N SER A 185 15.68 14.58 -8.72
CA SER A 185 15.80 15.58 -9.80
C SER A 185 15.40 14.99 -11.17
N GLN A 186 15.81 13.76 -11.46
CA GLN A 186 15.40 13.06 -12.69
C GLN A 186 13.89 12.74 -12.72
N ILE A 187 13.31 12.46 -11.56
CA ILE A 187 11.85 12.29 -11.42
C ILE A 187 11.14 13.60 -11.73
N LEU A 188 11.62 14.73 -11.20
CA LEU A 188 11.06 16.04 -11.47
C LEU A 188 11.16 16.41 -12.96
N GLU A 189 12.33 16.21 -13.57
CA GLU A 189 12.53 16.45 -15.00
C GLU A 189 11.56 15.63 -15.86
N PHE A 190 11.38 14.35 -15.52
CA PHE A 190 10.42 13.48 -16.19
C PHE A 190 9.00 14.03 -16.14
N VAL A 191 8.48 14.39 -14.95
CA VAL A 191 7.09 14.84 -14.82
C VAL A 191 6.83 16.18 -15.48
N GLU A 192 7.85 17.02 -15.64
CA GLU A 192 7.73 18.32 -16.31
C GLU A 192 7.72 18.20 -17.84
N GLN A 193 8.38 17.18 -18.39
CA GLN A 193 8.60 17.08 -19.85
C GLN A 193 7.87 15.93 -20.54
N VAL A 194 7.45 14.89 -19.81
CA VAL A 194 6.77 13.74 -20.42
C VAL A 194 5.48 14.17 -21.13
N PRO A 195 5.14 13.58 -22.31
CA PRO A 195 3.86 13.82 -22.95
C PRO A 195 2.68 13.44 -22.05
N PHE A 196 1.69 14.32 -21.94
CA PHE A 196 0.53 14.13 -21.07
C PHE A 196 -0.20 12.80 -21.34
N ASP A 197 -0.40 12.44 -22.61
CA ASP A 197 -1.09 11.20 -22.99
C ASP A 197 -0.39 9.94 -22.44
N ALA A 198 0.93 9.97 -22.24
CA ALA A 198 1.68 8.83 -21.71
C ALA A 198 1.47 8.63 -20.19
N ILE A 199 1.00 9.65 -19.48
CA ILE A 199 0.79 9.63 -18.02
C ILE A 199 -0.67 9.80 -17.61
N ARG A 200 -1.58 10.06 -18.55
CA ARG A 200 -3.01 10.31 -18.28
C ARG A 200 -3.68 9.21 -17.45
N PHE A 201 -3.19 7.97 -17.54
CA PHE A 201 -3.71 6.84 -16.75
C PHE A 201 -3.69 7.09 -15.23
N ILE A 202 -2.77 7.94 -14.73
CA ILE A 202 -2.66 8.22 -13.29
C ILE A 202 -3.89 8.95 -12.73
N LEU A 203 -4.69 9.60 -13.58
CA LEU A 203 -5.93 10.26 -13.16
C LEU A 203 -6.95 9.28 -12.56
N ASP A 204 -6.87 7.99 -12.91
CA ASP A 204 -7.67 6.96 -12.26
C ASP A 204 -7.36 6.82 -10.78
N ALA A 205 -6.14 7.13 -10.34
CA ALA A 205 -5.80 7.18 -8.91
C ALA A 205 -6.64 8.21 -8.19
N GLY A 206 -6.70 9.43 -8.74
CA GLY A 206 -7.54 10.53 -8.23
C GLY A 206 -9.01 10.13 -8.16
N ARG A 207 -9.54 9.54 -9.24
CA ARG A 207 -10.95 9.10 -9.31
C ARG A 207 -11.30 8.04 -8.28
N LEU A 208 -10.51 6.96 -8.17
CA LEU A 208 -10.80 5.86 -7.26
C LEU A 208 -10.66 6.28 -5.80
N ASN A 209 -9.57 6.97 -5.45
CA ASN A 209 -9.32 7.36 -4.07
C ASN A 209 -10.27 8.47 -3.60
N ASP A 210 -10.72 9.37 -4.49
CA ASP A 210 -11.77 10.34 -4.15
C ASP A 210 -13.14 9.67 -3.93
N ALA A 211 -13.48 8.64 -4.71
CA ALA A 211 -14.69 7.86 -4.46
C ALA A 211 -14.67 7.20 -3.06
N LEU A 212 -13.53 6.62 -2.66
CA LEU A 212 -13.32 6.11 -1.31
C LEU A 212 -13.40 7.20 -0.24
N SER A 213 -12.85 8.39 -0.51
CA SER A 213 -12.93 9.53 0.39
C SER A 213 -14.38 9.92 0.68
N ARG A 214 -15.21 10.02 -0.37
CA ARG A 214 -16.64 10.31 -0.25
C ARG A 214 -17.40 9.24 0.53
N GLU A 215 -17.10 7.96 0.29
CA GLU A 215 -17.66 6.83 1.05
C GLU A 215 -17.30 6.92 2.54
N GLY A 216 -16.04 7.20 2.85
CA GLY A 216 -15.54 7.35 4.22
C GLY A 216 -16.16 8.50 5.00
N LEU A 217 -16.50 9.61 4.31
CA LEU A 217 -17.17 10.75 4.92
C LEU A 217 -18.58 10.43 5.43
N GLY A 218 -19.19 9.33 4.98
CA GLY A 218 -20.42 8.79 5.54
C GLY A 218 -20.31 8.40 7.02
N GLY A 219 -19.09 8.13 7.52
CA GLY A 219 -18.82 7.87 8.94
C GLY A 219 -19.22 6.48 9.42
N ASN A 220 -19.44 5.54 8.50
CA ASN A 220 -19.83 4.15 8.80
C ASN A 220 -18.65 3.18 8.85
N TRP A 221 -17.42 3.68 8.69
CA TRP A 221 -16.23 2.86 8.45
C TRP A 221 -15.11 3.15 9.45
N GLY A 222 -14.33 2.12 9.75
CA GLY A 222 -13.09 2.23 10.51
C GLY A 222 -13.25 2.96 11.84
N LEU A 223 -12.36 3.92 12.09
CA LEU A 223 -12.42 4.82 13.25
C LEU A 223 -13.13 6.14 12.94
N HIS A 224 -13.73 6.28 11.74
CA HIS A 224 -14.53 7.43 11.33
C HIS A 224 -13.85 8.78 11.64
N ILE A 225 -12.53 8.84 11.46
CA ILE A 225 -11.66 9.99 11.73
C ILE A 225 -12.03 11.13 10.80
N GLY A 226 -12.06 10.89 9.49
CA GLY A 226 -12.39 11.94 8.52
C GLY A 226 -13.79 12.52 8.76
N ALA A 227 -14.78 11.67 9.00
CA ALA A 227 -16.14 12.09 9.35
C ALA A 227 -16.20 12.83 10.70
N THR A 228 -15.40 12.42 11.70
CA THR A 228 -15.32 13.08 13.00
C THR A 228 -14.70 14.46 12.88
N LEU A 229 -13.56 14.60 12.20
CA LEU A 229 -12.90 15.87 11.96
C LEU A 229 -13.80 16.83 11.16
N ASN A 230 -14.51 16.33 10.15
CA ASN A 230 -15.51 17.12 9.44
C ASN A 230 -16.64 17.62 10.36
N LYS A 231 -17.15 16.76 11.26
CA LYS A 231 -18.13 17.18 12.29
C LYS A 231 -17.55 18.23 13.22
N GLN A 232 -16.31 18.10 13.69
CA GLN A 232 -15.69 19.11 14.56
C GLN A 232 -15.47 20.45 13.84
N ARG A 233 -15.14 20.41 12.55
CA ARG A 233 -15.09 21.59 11.68
C ARG A 233 -16.43 22.31 11.61
N THR A 234 -17.54 21.59 11.44
CA THR A 234 -18.89 22.20 11.46
C THR A 234 -19.25 22.82 12.80
N ARG A 235 -18.66 22.33 13.89
CA ARG A 235 -18.85 22.85 15.26
C ARG A 235 -17.92 24.02 15.59
N GLY A 236 -17.01 24.40 14.68
CA GLY A 236 -16.06 25.50 14.88
C GLY A 236 -14.81 25.13 15.68
N TRP A 237 -14.58 23.85 15.98
CA TRP A 237 -13.37 23.39 16.69
C TRP A 237 -12.17 23.13 15.77
N MET A 238 -12.40 23.10 14.46
CA MET A 238 -11.38 22.92 13.44
C MET A 238 -11.63 23.94 12.32
N ALA A 239 -10.56 24.45 11.72
CA ALA A 239 -10.65 25.44 10.65
C ALA A 239 -11.31 24.88 9.38
N GLN A 240 -11.89 25.76 8.59
CA GLN A 240 -12.35 25.46 7.23
C GLN A 240 -11.28 25.96 6.25
N ASP A 241 -10.18 25.21 6.18
CA ASP A 241 -9.03 25.54 5.34
C ASP A 241 -8.50 24.32 4.59
N LEU A 242 -7.57 24.58 3.68
CA LEU A 242 -6.97 23.59 2.79
C LEU A 242 -6.26 22.46 3.56
N GLY A 243 -5.53 22.80 4.63
CA GLY A 243 -4.88 21.81 5.50
C GLY A 243 -5.87 20.86 6.16
N SER A 244 -7.00 21.40 6.63
CA SER A 244 -8.09 20.60 7.20
C SER A 244 -8.74 19.69 6.15
N ASP A 245 -8.96 20.17 4.93
CA ASP A 245 -9.50 19.35 3.83
C ASP A 245 -8.58 18.20 3.45
N ILE A 246 -7.27 18.43 3.37
CA ILE A 246 -6.25 17.39 3.11
C ILE A 246 -6.38 16.28 4.15
N VAL A 247 -6.39 16.63 5.44
CA VAL A 247 -6.45 15.65 6.53
C VAL A 247 -7.80 14.91 6.53
N ILE A 248 -8.91 15.63 6.42
CA ILE A 248 -10.27 15.07 6.45
C ILE A 248 -10.49 14.09 5.28
N ARG A 249 -10.20 14.51 4.05
CA ARG A 249 -10.49 13.70 2.85
C ARG A 249 -9.57 12.49 2.75
N THR A 250 -8.29 12.64 3.11
CA THR A 250 -7.34 11.52 3.09
C THR A 250 -7.67 10.49 4.17
N SER A 251 -7.95 10.94 5.41
CA SER A 251 -8.31 10.03 6.51
C SER A 251 -9.64 9.31 6.27
N ALA A 252 -10.64 10.00 5.68
CA ALA A 252 -11.90 9.37 5.29
C ALA A 252 -11.70 8.22 4.31
N ALA A 253 -10.89 8.41 3.26
CA ALA A 253 -10.60 7.33 2.30
C ALA A 253 -9.92 6.13 2.98
N SER A 254 -9.00 6.40 3.90
CA SER A 254 -8.33 5.37 4.70
C SER A 254 -9.32 4.64 5.64
N ASP A 255 -10.23 5.36 6.29
CA ASP A 255 -11.29 4.76 7.11
C ASP A 255 -12.19 3.82 6.30
N ALA A 256 -12.66 4.26 5.13
CA ALA A 256 -13.47 3.43 4.24
C ALA A 256 -12.73 2.14 3.88
N ARG A 257 -11.48 2.25 3.46
CA ARG A 257 -10.65 1.10 3.11
C ARG A 257 -10.43 0.16 4.29
N MET A 258 -9.95 0.68 5.42
CA MET A 258 -9.62 -0.14 6.59
C MET A 258 -10.87 -0.73 7.26
N GLY A 259 -12.00 -0.04 7.15
CA GLY A 259 -13.32 -0.50 7.55
C GLY A 259 -13.92 -1.58 6.65
N GLY A 260 -13.28 -1.92 5.53
CA GLY A 260 -13.72 -3.00 4.64
C GLY A 260 -14.78 -2.59 3.61
N ALA A 261 -14.82 -1.31 3.22
CA ALA A 261 -15.62 -0.86 2.09
C ALA A 261 -15.26 -1.65 0.82
N THR A 262 -16.25 -1.89 -0.04
CA THR A 262 -16.07 -2.69 -1.27
C THR A 262 -15.57 -1.86 -2.46
N LEU A 263 -15.25 -0.59 -2.25
CA LEU A 263 -14.61 0.27 -3.26
C LEU A 263 -13.10 0.00 -3.29
N PRO A 264 -12.48 -0.10 -4.48
CA PRO A 264 -11.03 -0.29 -4.58
C PRO A 264 -10.29 1.00 -4.25
N ALA A 265 -9.11 0.85 -3.63
CA ALA A 265 -8.14 1.93 -3.55
C ALA A 265 -7.12 1.78 -4.66
N MET A 266 -6.72 2.89 -5.27
CA MET A 266 -5.51 2.86 -6.09
C MET A 266 -4.30 2.77 -5.16
N SER A 267 -3.48 1.73 -5.31
CA SER A 267 -2.34 1.44 -4.44
C SER A 267 -1.12 2.32 -4.73
N ASN A 268 -0.16 2.27 -3.84
CA ASN A 268 1.24 2.61 -4.10
C ASN A 268 2.09 1.58 -3.37
N SER A 269 3.05 0.96 -4.06
CA SER A 269 3.88 -0.13 -3.55
C SER A 269 3.11 -1.20 -2.80
N GLY A 270 2.04 -1.69 -3.43
CA GLY A 270 1.19 -2.73 -2.88
C GLY A 270 0.29 -2.30 -1.71
N SER A 271 0.24 -1.01 -1.32
CA SER A 271 -0.63 -0.55 -0.25
C SER A 271 -1.61 0.53 -0.71
N GLY A 272 -2.90 0.28 -0.55
CA GLY A 272 -3.94 1.27 -0.80
C GLY A 272 -3.87 2.50 0.13
N ASN A 273 -3.35 2.37 1.35
CA ASN A 273 -3.20 3.51 2.25
C ASN A 273 -2.03 4.38 1.82
N GLN A 274 -0.95 3.79 1.30
CA GLN A 274 0.11 4.54 0.66
C GLN A 274 -0.42 5.26 -0.59
N GLY A 275 -1.21 4.57 -1.43
CA GLY A 275 -1.84 5.17 -2.59
C GLY A 275 -2.79 6.32 -2.23
N ILE A 276 -3.72 6.13 -1.30
CA ILE A 276 -4.59 7.18 -0.75
C ILE A 276 -3.76 8.37 -0.25
N THR A 277 -2.67 8.10 0.49
CA THR A 277 -1.80 9.13 1.05
C THR A 277 -1.06 9.91 -0.03
N ALA A 278 -0.58 9.24 -1.10
CA ALA A 278 0.07 9.88 -2.24
C ALA A 278 -0.92 10.66 -3.11
N THR A 279 -2.17 10.20 -3.21
CA THR A 279 -3.18 10.80 -4.09
C THR A 279 -3.93 11.96 -3.46
N MET A 280 -4.59 11.74 -2.33
CA MET A 280 -5.65 12.64 -1.86
C MET A 280 -5.17 14.05 -1.51
N PRO A 281 -3.99 14.25 -0.87
CA PRO A 281 -3.47 15.61 -0.65
C PRO A 281 -3.27 16.38 -1.97
N VAL A 282 -2.76 15.70 -3.00
CA VAL A 282 -2.53 16.30 -4.33
C VAL A 282 -3.85 16.66 -5.00
N VAL A 283 -4.86 15.77 -4.94
CA VAL A 283 -6.21 16.05 -5.46
C VAL A 283 -6.82 17.27 -4.79
N VAL A 284 -6.73 17.36 -3.47
CA VAL A 284 -7.27 18.50 -2.69
C VAL A 284 -6.58 19.81 -3.07
N VAL A 285 -5.25 19.82 -3.19
CA VAL A 285 -4.51 21.02 -3.62
C VAL A 285 -4.81 21.38 -5.07
N ALA A 286 -4.91 20.40 -5.97
CA ALA A 286 -5.24 20.60 -7.38
C ALA A 286 -6.62 21.27 -7.56
N GLU A 287 -7.63 20.83 -6.81
CA GLU A 287 -8.95 21.46 -6.78
C GLU A 287 -8.87 22.93 -6.30
N HIS A 288 -8.08 23.20 -5.26
CA HIS A 288 -7.91 24.54 -4.69
C HIS A 288 -7.24 25.51 -5.68
N VAL A 289 -6.19 25.07 -6.37
CA VAL A 289 -5.46 25.89 -7.36
C VAL A 289 -6.10 25.84 -8.76
N GLN A 290 -7.26 25.18 -8.89
CA GLN A 290 -7.98 25.01 -10.16
C GLN A 290 -7.11 24.42 -11.27
N ALA A 291 -6.31 23.41 -10.94
CA ALA A 291 -5.48 22.70 -11.89
C ALA A 291 -6.35 21.95 -12.92
N ASP A 292 -5.90 21.92 -14.17
CA ASP A 292 -6.47 21.07 -15.21
C ASP A 292 -5.97 19.61 -15.08
N ASP A 293 -6.52 18.73 -15.91
CA ASP A 293 -6.18 17.30 -15.92
C ASP A 293 -4.69 17.05 -16.16
N GLU A 294 -4.01 17.88 -16.97
CA GLU A 294 -2.59 17.73 -17.24
C GLU A 294 -1.75 18.09 -16.00
N ARG A 295 -2.02 19.23 -15.37
CA ARG A 295 -1.33 19.62 -14.12
C ARG A 295 -1.61 18.62 -13.01
N LEU A 296 -2.84 18.12 -12.88
CA LEU A 296 -3.18 17.09 -11.90
C LEU A 296 -2.42 15.78 -12.18
N ALA A 297 -2.38 15.33 -13.45
CA ALA A 297 -1.66 14.11 -13.81
C ALA A 297 -0.16 14.22 -13.52
N ARG A 298 0.48 15.35 -13.87
CA ARG A 298 1.90 15.59 -13.57
C ARG A 298 2.19 15.59 -12.08
N ALA A 299 1.34 16.25 -11.28
CA ALA A 299 1.48 16.28 -9.82
C ALA A 299 1.26 14.90 -9.16
N LEU A 300 0.30 14.12 -9.66
CA LEU A 300 0.08 12.74 -9.20
C LEU A 300 1.24 11.82 -9.59
N MET A 301 1.79 11.97 -10.81
CA MET A 301 2.98 11.23 -11.22
C MET A 301 4.17 11.55 -10.30
N LEU A 302 4.40 12.83 -10.00
CA LEU A 302 5.46 13.25 -9.09
C LEU A 302 5.27 12.62 -7.71
N SER A 303 4.05 12.73 -7.17
CA SER A 303 3.75 12.18 -5.86
C SER A 303 3.94 10.66 -5.79
N HIS A 304 3.35 9.93 -6.72
CA HIS A 304 3.42 8.47 -6.71
C HIS A 304 4.84 7.97 -7.00
N LEU A 305 5.54 8.53 -7.98
CA LEU A 305 6.89 8.09 -8.33
C LEU A 305 7.91 8.45 -7.25
N SER A 306 7.82 9.63 -6.63
CA SER A 306 8.65 9.98 -5.47
C SER A 306 8.38 9.06 -4.27
N ALA A 307 7.11 8.71 -4.00
CA ALA A 307 6.77 7.75 -2.96
C ALA A 307 7.36 6.36 -3.23
N ILE A 308 7.23 5.86 -4.47
CA ILE A 308 7.81 4.57 -4.89
C ILE A 308 9.34 4.62 -4.81
N TYR A 309 9.95 5.72 -5.24
CA TYR A 309 11.41 5.91 -5.19
C TYR A 309 11.96 5.82 -3.77
N ILE A 310 11.33 6.52 -2.81
CA ILE A 310 11.71 6.45 -1.40
C ILE A 310 11.46 5.05 -0.84
N HIS A 311 10.32 4.45 -1.18
CA HIS A 311 9.94 3.13 -0.69
C HIS A 311 10.79 1.99 -1.24
N TYR A 312 11.29 2.10 -2.48
CA TYR A 312 12.15 1.10 -3.12
C TYR A 312 13.44 0.84 -2.34
N GLN A 313 13.93 1.85 -1.61
CA GLN A 313 15.11 1.73 -0.76
C GLN A 313 14.82 1.06 0.59
N LEU A 314 13.55 0.79 0.90
CA LEU A 314 13.09 0.11 2.11
C LEU A 314 12.83 -1.38 1.83
N PRO A 315 12.86 -2.24 2.87
CA PRO A 315 12.35 -3.60 2.73
C PRO A 315 10.85 -3.54 2.44
N ARG A 316 10.34 -4.46 1.59
CA ARG A 316 8.92 -4.51 1.19
C ARG A 316 7.94 -4.42 2.37
N LEU A 317 8.29 -5.05 3.50
CA LEU A 317 7.60 -4.89 4.77
C LEU A 317 8.63 -4.52 5.84
N SER A 318 8.32 -3.52 6.66
CA SER A 318 9.17 -3.09 7.79
C SER A 318 8.31 -2.60 8.96
N ALA A 319 8.98 -2.26 10.07
CA ALA A 319 8.33 -1.58 11.19
C ALA A 319 8.22 -0.06 11.00
N LEU A 320 8.71 0.52 9.89
CA LEU A 320 8.42 1.90 9.52
C LEU A 320 7.04 1.98 8.87
N CYS A 321 6.19 2.92 9.29
CA CYS A 321 4.91 3.13 8.64
C CYS A 321 5.10 3.79 7.28
N ALA A 322 4.95 3.03 6.19
CA ALA A 322 5.11 3.54 4.83
C ALA A 322 4.09 4.62 4.41
N ALA A 323 3.08 4.92 5.25
CA ALA A 323 2.27 6.13 5.07
C ALA A 323 3.13 7.41 5.17
N THR A 324 4.25 7.39 5.91
CA THR A 324 5.16 8.55 6.00
C THR A 324 5.89 8.77 4.68
N THR A 325 6.41 7.72 4.04
CA THR A 325 7.09 7.81 2.73
C THR A 325 6.12 8.15 1.61
N ALA A 326 4.89 7.63 1.65
CA ALA A 326 3.84 8.04 0.72
C ALA A 326 3.47 9.53 0.87
N ALA A 327 3.45 10.03 2.11
CA ALA A 327 3.18 11.44 2.38
C ALA A 327 4.35 12.35 1.96
N MET A 328 5.60 11.86 1.96
CA MET A 328 6.75 12.56 1.35
C MET A 328 6.56 12.74 -0.16
N GLY A 329 6.06 11.70 -0.85
CA GLY A 329 5.62 11.83 -2.24
C GLY A 329 4.50 12.87 -2.39
N ALA A 330 3.48 12.81 -1.54
CA ALA A 330 2.39 13.78 -1.57
C ALA A 330 2.89 15.22 -1.35
N ALA A 331 3.87 15.42 -0.46
CA ALA A 331 4.53 16.72 -0.27
C ALA A 331 5.18 17.24 -1.55
N ALA A 332 5.85 16.37 -2.32
CA ALA A 332 6.42 16.74 -3.62
C ALA A 332 5.35 17.21 -4.62
N GLY A 333 4.26 16.45 -4.76
CA GLY A 333 3.15 16.80 -5.66
C GLY A 333 2.42 18.08 -5.24
N MET A 334 2.17 18.26 -3.94
CA MET A 334 1.56 19.48 -3.41
C MET A 334 2.46 20.70 -3.62
N ALA A 335 3.75 20.61 -3.26
CA ALA A 335 4.71 21.69 -3.44
C ALA A 335 4.81 22.13 -4.91
N TRP A 336 4.86 21.17 -5.83
CA TRP A 336 4.90 21.46 -7.27
C TRP A 336 3.63 22.17 -7.77
N LEU A 337 2.44 21.73 -7.35
CA LEU A 337 1.18 22.42 -7.70
C LEU A 337 1.13 23.85 -7.20
N MET A 338 1.79 24.12 -6.07
CA MET A 338 1.90 25.44 -5.44
C MET A 338 3.05 26.30 -6.02
N GLY A 339 3.72 25.85 -7.08
CA GLY A 339 4.80 26.59 -7.75
C GLY A 339 6.17 26.44 -7.07
N GLY A 340 6.32 25.46 -6.18
CA GLY A 340 7.58 25.14 -5.53
C GLY A 340 8.63 24.60 -6.50
N SER A 341 9.89 24.89 -6.22
CA SER A 341 11.04 24.40 -7.00
C SER A 341 11.50 23.03 -6.51
N TYR A 342 12.50 22.45 -7.18
CA TYR A 342 13.23 21.29 -6.65
C TYR A 342 13.70 21.50 -5.21
N GLN A 343 14.18 22.70 -4.88
CA GLN A 343 14.64 23.01 -3.52
C GLN A 343 13.48 22.96 -2.51
N THR A 344 12.30 23.46 -2.88
CA THR A 344 11.09 23.37 -2.05
C THR A 344 10.70 21.92 -1.79
N ILE A 345 10.73 21.07 -2.82
CA ILE A 345 10.42 19.64 -2.70
C ILE A 345 11.44 18.95 -1.80
N SER A 346 12.73 19.18 -2.03
CA SER A 346 13.85 18.65 -1.24
C SER A 346 13.71 19.02 0.24
N MET A 347 13.44 20.30 0.54
CA MET A 347 13.20 20.81 1.89
C MET A 347 12.00 20.16 2.57
N ALA A 348 10.89 19.96 1.85
CA ALA A 348 9.70 19.34 2.39
C ALA A 348 9.95 17.86 2.75
N ILE A 349 10.56 17.09 1.85
CA ILE A 349 10.90 15.68 2.10
C ILE A 349 11.89 15.55 3.26
N GLY A 350 12.97 16.35 3.26
CA GLY A 350 13.95 16.36 4.36
C GLY A 350 13.31 16.69 5.71
N SER A 351 12.41 17.67 5.75
CA SER A 351 11.69 18.03 6.98
C SER A 351 10.79 16.91 7.48
N MET A 352 10.11 16.19 6.58
CA MET A 352 9.30 15.04 6.97
C MET A 352 10.13 13.88 7.54
N ILE A 353 11.36 13.68 7.04
CA ILE A 353 12.30 12.70 7.60
C ILE A 353 12.66 13.06 9.05
N GLY A 354 12.83 14.35 9.35
CA GLY A 354 13.03 14.84 10.72
C GLY A 354 11.79 14.75 11.62
N ASP A 355 10.58 14.89 11.05
CA ASP A 355 9.32 15.03 11.80
C ASP A 355 8.64 13.69 12.14
N VAL A 356 8.49 12.80 11.15
CA VAL A 356 7.61 11.61 11.26
C VAL A 356 8.31 10.26 11.05
N SER A 357 9.63 10.21 10.97
CA SER A 357 10.41 8.96 10.79
C SER A 357 10.24 7.93 11.91
N GLY A 358 9.73 8.33 13.09
CA GLY A 358 9.48 7.43 14.23
C GLY A 358 8.14 6.69 14.21
N MET A 359 7.29 6.91 13.20
CA MET A 359 5.96 6.28 13.17
C MET A 359 6.05 4.78 12.85
N ILE A 360 5.66 3.93 13.80
CA ILE A 360 5.77 2.48 13.67
C ILE A 360 4.61 1.83 12.90
N CYS A 361 4.89 0.75 12.19
CA CYS A 361 3.91 -0.14 11.54
C CYS A 361 3.71 -1.41 12.39
N ASP A 362 2.66 -1.41 13.20
CA ASP A 362 2.23 -2.50 14.08
C ASP A 362 1.12 -3.37 13.49
N GLY A 363 1.08 -3.47 12.16
CA GLY A 363 0.06 -4.24 11.44
C GLY A 363 -1.06 -3.38 10.85
N ALA A 364 -1.74 -3.92 9.84
CA ALA A 364 -2.87 -3.23 9.22
C ALA A 364 -4.10 -3.34 10.14
N SER A 365 -4.70 -2.19 10.43
CA SER A 365 -5.91 -2.09 11.26
C SER A 365 -6.61 -0.75 11.03
N ASN A 366 -7.76 -0.53 11.67
CA ASN A 366 -8.46 0.75 11.59
C ASN A 366 -7.60 1.94 12.10
N SER A 367 -6.57 1.70 12.92
CA SER A 367 -5.65 2.76 13.36
C SER A 367 -4.74 3.29 12.25
N CYS A 368 -4.63 2.60 11.11
CA CYS A 368 -3.89 3.11 9.95
C CYS A 368 -4.45 4.44 9.45
N ALA A 369 -5.75 4.70 9.59
CA ALA A 369 -6.34 5.99 9.22
C ALA A 369 -5.82 7.15 10.09
N MET A 370 -5.50 6.90 11.37
CA MET A 370 -4.84 7.89 12.24
C MET A 370 -3.42 8.19 11.75
N LYS A 371 -2.68 7.16 11.36
CA LYS A 371 -1.31 7.30 10.84
C LYS A 371 -1.29 8.08 9.54
N VAL A 372 -2.21 7.77 8.62
CA VAL A 372 -2.42 8.53 7.39
C VAL A 372 -2.72 10.01 7.70
N SER A 373 -3.65 10.28 8.62
CA SER A 373 -3.98 11.64 9.07
C SER A 373 -2.75 12.41 9.56
N THR A 374 -1.96 11.81 10.45
CA THR A 374 -0.73 12.42 10.98
C THR A 374 0.30 12.66 9.89
N SER A 375 0.52 11.68 8.99
CA SER A 375 1.49 11.80 7.91
C SER A 375 1.14 12.91 6.92
N VAL A 376 -0.12 13.05 6.50
CA VAL A 376 -0.50 14.14 5.57
C VAL A 376 -0.55 15.51 6.24
N SER A 377 -0.84 15.56 7.55
CA SER A 377 -0.70 16.80 8.31
C SER A 377 0.76 17.26 8.41
N SER A 378 1.69 16.31 8.59
CA SER A 378 3.13 16.57 8.56
C SER A 378 3.59 17.03 7.17
N ALA A 379 3.12 16.37 6.11
CA ALA A 379 3.41 16.77 4.73
C ALA A 379 2.95 18.21 4.44
N TRP A 380 1.71 18.54 4.80
CA TRP A 380 1.18 19.90 4.65
C TRP A 380 2.04 20.94 5.39
N LYS A 381 2.38 20.67 6.66
CA LYS A 381 3.28 21.53 7.45
C LYS A 381 4.65 21.71 6.78
N ALA A 382 5.26 20.61 6.30
CA ALA A 382 6.56 20.64 5.65
C ALA A 382 6.55 21.43 4.35
N VAL A 383 5.49 21.32 3.54
CA VAL A 383 5.33 22.12 2.31
C VAL A 383 5.17 23.61 2.65
N MET A 384 4.39 23.97 3.67
CA MET A 384 4.25 25.38 4.07
C MET A 384 5.58 25.98 4.51
N MET A 385 6.35 25.25 5.32
CA MET A 385 7.68 25.69 5.74
C MET A 385 8.63 25.84 4.54
N ALA A 386 8.64 24.86 3.64
CA ALA A 386 9.53 24.86 2.49
C ALA A 386 9.20 25.97 1.48
N LEU A 387 7.94 26.37 1.35
CA LEU A 387 7.53 27.53 0.53
C LEU A 387 7.96 28.87 1.15
N ASP A 388 8.24 28.89 2.45
CA ASP A 388 8.81 30.02 3.21
C ASP A 388 10.31 29.84 3.46
N ASP A 389 10.99 29.09 2.59
CA ASP A 389 12.44 28.81 2.62
C ASP A 389 12.96 28.29 3.97
N THR A 390 12.09 27.60 4.72
CA THR A 390 12.38 27.05 6.04
C THR A 390 12.27 25.53 6.03
N ALA A 391 13.25 24.84 6.62
CA ALA A 391 13.27 23.38 6.69
C ALA A 391 14.05 22.88 7.90
N VAL A 392 13.88 21.60 8.24
CA VAL A 392 14.91 20.89 9.01
C VAL A 392 16.19 20.90 8.16
N THR A 393 17.28 21.36 8.74
CA THR A 393 18.55 21.50 8.03
C THR A 393 19.32 20.18 8.05
N GLY A 394 20.47 20.15 7.37
CA GLY A 394 21.38 19.00 7.42
C GLY A 394 22.13 18.81 8.74
N ASN A 395 21.88 19.65 9.75
CA ASN A 395 22.52 19.56 11.07
C ASN A 395 21.70 18.75 12.08
N GLU A 396 20.40 18.55 11.84
CA GLU A 396 19.50 17.93 12.80
C GLU A 396 19.32 16.42 12.53
N GLY A 397 19.81 15.60 13.47
CA GLY A 397 19.48 14.18 13.55
C GLY A 397 19.89 13.39 12.31
N ILE A 398 18.93 12.75 11.65
CA ILE A 398 19.16 11.89 10.47
C ILE A 398 18.98 12.62 9.14
N VAL A 399 18.60 13.91 9.18
CA VAL A 399 18.44 14.75 7.98
C VAL A 399 19.81 15.26 7.55
N ALA A 400 20.08 15.20 6.25
CA ALA A 400 21.30 15.69 5.61
C ALA A 400 20.99 16.92 4.74
N HIS A 401 22.03 17.65 4.32
CA HIS A 401 21.88 18.79 3.41
C HIS A 401 21.37 18.39 2.02
N ASP A 402 21.60 17.13 1.66
CA ASP A 402 21.12 16.52 0.42
C ASP A 402 19.96 15.57 0.74
N VAL A 403 18.90 15.65 -0.08
CA VAL A 403 17.69 14.85 0.11
C VAL A 403 17.96 13.36 -0.08
N GLU A 404 18.84 12.99 -1.02
CA GLU A 404 19.16 11.59 -1.28
C GLU A 404 19.88 10.96 -0.09
N HIS A 405 20.82 11.68 0.51
CA HIS A 405 21.46 11.24 1.75
C HIS A 405 20.47 11.15 2.93
N SER A 406 19.50 12.07 3.02
CA SER A 406 18.46 12.01 4.04
C SER A 406 17.59 10.76 3.89
N ILE A 407 17.17 10.45 2.65
CA ILE A 407 16.42 9.23 2.32
C ILE A 407 17.26 7.99 2.66
N ALA A 408 18.54 7.97 2.28
CA ALA A 408 19.45 6.86 2.59
C ALA A 408 19.60 6.64 4.10
N ASN A 409 19.67 7.71 4.91
CA ASN A 409 19.73 7.61 6.37
C ASN A 409 18.46 6.99 6.96
N LEU A 410 17.29 7.44 6.52
CA LEU A 410 16.00 6.86 6.92
C LEU A 410 15.94 5.37 6.56
N CYS A 411 16.34 5.02 5.33
CA CYS A 411 16.33 3.65 4.85
C CYS A 411 17.30 2.77 5.65
N ALA A 412 18.48 3.29 5.99
CA ALA A 412 19.46 2.57 6.79
C ALA A 412 18.95 2.24 8.21
N LEU A 413 18.06 3.06 8.78
CA LEU A 413 17.39 2.78 10.06
C LEU A 413 16.33 1.68 9.89
N ALA A 414 15.51 1.80 8.85
CA ALA A 414 14.43 0.84 8.56
C ALA A 414 14.95 -0.55 8.16
N CYS A 415 16.01 -0.62 7.36
CA CYS A 415 16.62 -1.86 6.89
C CYS A 415 17.41 -2.60 7.99
N ARG A 416 17.81 -1.92 9.06
CA ARG A 416 18.64 -2.50 10.13
C ARG A 416 17.88 -2.55 11.44
N SER A 417 17.93 -1.48 12.22
CA SER A 417 17.44 -1.45 13.60
C SER A 417 15.96 -1.80 13.72
N MET A 418 15.14 -1.40 12.75
CA MET A 418 13.70 -1.68 12.76
C MET A 418 13.34 -3.14 12.52
N GLN A 419 14.26 -4.00 12.08
CA GLN A 419 14.01 -5.46 12.04
C GLN A 419 13.82 -6.03 13.46
N ALA A 420 14.59 -5.53 14.44
CA ALA A 420 14.41 -5.92 15.84
C ALA A 420 13.10 -5.35 16.41
N THR A 421 12.74 -4.12 16.05
CA THR A 421 11.44 -3.52 16.39
C THR A 421 10.28 -4.36 15.85
N ASP A 422 10.40 -4.86 14.62
CA ASP A 422 9.37 -5.67 13.99
C ASP A 422 9.15 -7.00 14.74
N ARG A 423 10.23 -7.68 15.14
CA ARG A 423 10.15 -8.88 16.00
C ARG A 423 9.45 -8.57 17.33
N GLN A 424 9.83 -7.47 17.98
CA GLN A 424 9.21 -7.07 19.24
C GLN A 424 7.71 -6.78 19.09
N ILE A 425 7.31 -6.12 17.99
CA ILE A 425 5.90 -5.87 17.67
C ILE A 425 5.15 -7.20 17.52
N ILE A 426 5.72 -8.14 16.76
CA ILE A 426 5.11 -9.46 16.54
C ILE A 426 4.93 -10.22 17.86
N GLU A 427 5.92 -10.20 18.76
CA GLU A 427 5.81 -10.79 20.10
C GLU A 427 4.69 -10.15 20.94
N ILE A 428 4.59 -8.81 20.91
CA ILE A 428 3.51 -8.07 21.60
C ILE A 428 2.14 -8.44 21.00
N MET A 429 2.05 -8.60 19.68
CA MET A 429 0.79 -8.98 19.03
C MET A 429 0.41 -10.43 19.34
N ALA A 430 1.37 -11.36 19.30
CA ALA A 430 1.14 -12.77 19.59
C ALA A 430 0.69 -13.01 21.04
N SER A 431 1.14 -12.20 22.00
CA SER A 431 0.75 -12.30 23.42
C SER A 431 -0.62 -11.69 23.75
N LYS A 432 -1.27 -10.99 22.80
CA LYS A 432 -2.64 -10.45 22.96
C LYS A 432 -3.74 -11.43 22.58
N VAL A 433 -3.39 -12.52 21.88
CA VAL A 433 -4.34 -13.50 21.31
C VAL A 433 -4.69 -14.58 22.32
#